data_AF-A0A6A5B039-F1
#
_entry.id   AF-A0A6A5B039-F1
#
_cell.length_a   1.000
_cell.length_b   1.000
_cell.length_c   1.000
_cell.angle_alpha   90.00
_cell.angle_beta   90.00
_cell.angle_gamma   90.00
#
_symmetry.space_group_name_H-M   'P 1'
#
loop_
_entity.id
_entity.type
_entity.pdbx_description
1 polymer ?
#
loop_
_entity_poly.entity_id
_entity_poly.type
_entity_poly.pdbx_seq_one_letter_code
_entity_poly.pdbx_strand_id
1 'polypeptide(L)'
;MTRSSVVLSLLGGLGAGIGVGYVAASRLVAKKVAQKVLTKPRLYIYDHCPFCVRVRMIFALKGVDVELVFLANHDEDTPIGLVGSKVVPILETPDGVVMPESMDIVRYVDAHYGGAPILAEADPTREDLKKWIHDSADVMRRLYHPRFQAGYFAEFAQSTSRAYYKAKKEKSIGSFEVAIANSPAYIDALNG
;
A
#
# COMPACT_ATOMS: atom_id res chain seq x y z
N MET A 1 41.85 -35.11 -14.81
CA MET A 1 40.71 -34.67 -13.98
C MET A 1 39.90 -33.68 -14.82
N THR A 2 38.66 -34.05 -15.08
CA THR A 2 37.68 -33.41 -15.97
C THR A 2 37.00 -32.22 -15.29
N ARG A 3 36.72 -31.15 -16.04
CA ARG A 3 35.43 -30.45 -16.01
C ARG A 3 35.28 -29.59 -17.27
N SER A 4 34.41 -30.07 -18.15
CA SER A 4 34.00 -29.44 -19.40
C SER A 4 33.35 -28.08 -19.18
N SER A 5 33.75 -27.11 -20.00
CA SER A 5 33.00 -25.89 -20.28
C SER A 5 31.76 -26.25 -21.10
N VAL A 6 30.57 -26.00 -20.57
CA VAL A 6 29.32 -26.14 -21.34
C VAL A 6 29.12 -24.86 -22.15
N VAL A 7 29.38 -24.97 -23.46
CA VAL A 7 29.01 -23.97 -24.46
C VAL A 7 27.50 -24.03 -24.64
N LEU A 8 26.81 -22.92 -24.33
CA LEU A 8 25.39 -22.75 -24.57
C LEU A 8 25.18 -22.37 -26.03
N SER A 9 24.99 -23.36 -26.90
CA SER A 9 24.63 -23.16 -28.30
C SER A 9 23.16 -22.73 -28.41
N LEU A 10 22.94 -21.44 -28.66
CA LEU A 10 21.68 -20.86 -29.14
C LEU A 10 21.48 -21.28 -30.61
N LEU A 11 20.65 -22.30 -30.85
CA LEU A 11 20.08 -22.57 -32.17
C LEU A 11 18.59 -22.21 -32.12
N GLY A 12 18.26 -21.14 -32.81
CA GLY A 12 16.90 -20.71 -33.05
C GLY A 12 16.16 -21.71 -33.94
N GLY A 13 14.95 -22.07 -33.51
CA GLY A 13 13.91 -22.64 -34.37
C GLY A 13 12.69 -21.72 -34.31
N LEU A 14 12.47 -20.94 -35.37
CA LEU A 14 11.20 -20.24 -35.60
C LEU A 14 10.12 -21.28 -35.86
N GLY A 15 9.32 -21.59 -34.84
CA GLY A 15 8.04 -22.28 -34.95
C GLY A 15 6.92 -21.34 -34.52
N ALA A 16 6.21 -20.78 -35.49
CA ALA A 16 5.04 -19.91 -35.30
C ALA A 16 3.85 -20.70 -34.70
N GLY A 17 3.92 -20.97 -33.40
CA GLY A 17 2.90 -21.69 -32.64
C GLY A 17 3.18 -21.77 -31.13
N ILE A 18 4.40 -21.40 -30.69
CA ILE A 18 4.86 -21.57 -29.31
C ILE A 18 4.78 -20.26 -28.48
N GLY A 19 4.49 -19.13 -29.13
CA GLY A 19 4.60 -17.79 -28.52
C GLY A 19 3.71 -17.58 -27.30
N VAL A 20 2.48 -18.07 -27.30
CA VAL A 20 1.55 -17.84 -26.18
C VAL A 20 1.85 -18.75 -24.99
N GLY A 21 2.11 -20.04 -25.25
CA GLY A 21 2.40 -21.02 -24.20
C GLY A 21 3.74 -20.76 -23.49
N TYR A 22 4.77 -20.37 -24.25
CA TYR A 22 6.10 -20.07 -23.68
C TYR A 22 6.09 -18.77 -22.88
N VAL A 23 5.36 -17.73 -23.32
CA VAL A 23 5.20 -16.47 -22.58
C VAL A 23 4.37 -16.67 -21.31
N ALA A 24 3.30 -17.47 -21.35
CA ALA A 24 2.53 -17.81 -20.16
C ALA A 24 3.35 -18.65 -19.16
N ALA A 25 4.06 -19.68 -19.63
CA ALA A 25 4.92 -20.52 -18.80
C ALA A 25 6.08 -19.73 -18.18
N SER A 26 6.73 -18.85 -18.95
CA SER A 26 7.82 -18.00 -18.45
C SER A 26 7.34 -16.96 -17.43
N ARG A 27 6.14 -16.37 -17.60
CA ARG A 27 5.51 -15.51 -16.58
C ARG A 27 5.16 -16.27 -15.30
N LEU A 28 4.65 -17.50 -15.42
CA LEU A 28 4.35 -18.35 -14.27
C LEU A 28 5.63 -18.74 -13.51
N VAL A 29 6.70 -19.08 -14.22
CA VAL A 29 8.02 -19.37 -13.63
C VAL A 29 8.60 -18.12 -12.98
N ALA A 30 8.56 -16.96 -13.64
CA ALA A 30 9.05 -15.69 -13.06
C ALA A 30 8.27 -15.32 -11.79
N LYS A 31 6.94 -15.46 -11.78
CA LYS A 31 6.09 -15.23 -10.60
C LYS A 31 6.45 -16.21 -9.47
N LYS A 32 6.64 -17.50 -9.79
CA LYS A 32 6.99 -18.54 -8.81
C LYS A 32 8.40 -18.38 -8.26
N VAL A 33 9.34 -17.91 -9.07
CA VAL A 33 10.71 -17.58 -8.65
C VAL A 33 10.70 -16.31 -7.79
N ALA A 34 10.01 -15.24 -8.20
CA ALA A 34 9.88 -14.02 -7.41
C ALA A 34 9.22 -14.28 -6.04
N GLN A 35 8.19 -15.12 -6.01
CA GLN A 35 7.51 -15.52 -4.77
C GLN A 35 8.43 -16.38 -3.86
N LYS A 36 9.31 -17.20 -4.42
CA LYS A 36 10.31 -17.98 -3.67
C LYS A 36 11.51 -17.13 -3.19
N VAL A 37 11.62 -15.87 -3.63
CA VAL A 37 12.73 -14.96 -3.28
C VAL A 37 12.39 -14.05 -2.09
N LEU A 38 11.10 -13.86 -1.78
CA LEU A 38 10.73 -12.97 -0.68
C LEU A 38 11.12 -13.60 0.67
N THR A 39 12.00 -12.94 1.42
CA THR A 39 12.49 -13.44 2.73
C THR A 39 11.78 -12.82 3.93
N LYS A 40 10.99 -11.77 3.71
CA LYS A 40 10.16 -11.08 4.73
C LYS A 40 8.92 -10.45 4.08
N PRO A 41 7.88 -10.10 4.83
CA PRO A 41 6.69 -9.48 4.26
C PRO A 41 6.99 -8.15 3.58
N ARG A 42 6.25 -7.85 2.50
CA ARG A 42 6.20 -6.55 1.83
C ARG A 42 4.89 -5.85 2.14
N LEU A 43 4.96 -4.55 2.36
CA LEU A 43 3.80 -3.70 2.57
C LEU A 43 3.81 -2.55 1.56
N TYR A 44 2.88 -2.59 0.61
CA TYR A 44 2.69 -1.54 -0.38
C TYR A 44 1.88 -0.39 0.22
N ILE A 45 2.44 0.82 0.22
CA ILE A 45 1.90 1.95 0.98
C ILE A 45 1.97 3.29 0.25
N TYR A 46 1.17 4.23 0.76
CA TYR A 46 1.43 5.66 0.70
C TYR A 46 1.77 6.13 2.11
N ASP A 47 2.79 6.96 2.29
CA ASP A 47 3.23 7.37 3.63
C ASP A 47 2.19 8.26 4.34
N HIS A 48 1.48 9.12 3.60
CA HIS A 48 0.41 9.96 4.17
C HIS A 48 -0.85 9.16 4.58
N CYS A 49 -0.97 7.89 4.18
CA CYS A 49 -2.21 7.15 4.30
C CYS A 49 -2.43 6.61 5.72
N PRO A 50 -3.51 7.02 6.42
CA PRO A 50 -3.76 6.58 7.80
C PRO A 50 -4.02 5.07 7.90
N PHE A 51 -4.54 4.43 6.85
CA PHE A 51 -4.73 2.98 6.80
C PHE A 51 -3.39 2.24 6.71
N CYS A 52 -2.40 2.80 5.99
CA CYS A 52 -1.05 2.25 5.93
C CYS A 52 -0.33 2.38 7.28
N VAL A 53 -0.56 3.49 8.00
CA VAL A 53 -0.03 3.70 9.36
C VAL A 53 -0.50 2.60 10.30
N ARG A 54 -1.79 2.21 10.29
CA ARG A 54 -2.31 1.12 11.13
C ARG A 54 -1.52 -0.18 10.99
N VAL A 55 -1.21 -0.56 9.75
CA VAL A 55 -0.45 -1.80 9.49
C VAL A 55 1.01 -1.65 9.91
N ARG A 56 1.63 -0.50 9.65
CA ARG A 56 3.00 -0.23 10.13
C ARG A 56 3.10 -0.30 11.65
N MET A 57 2.07 0.15 12.37
CA MET A 57 2.03 0.10 13.83
C MET A 57 2.10 -1.34 14.35
N ILE A 58 1.33 -2.28 13.80
CA ILE A 58 1.38 -3.67 14.31
C ILE A 58 2.74 -4.33 14.05
N PHE A 59 3.35 -4.13 12.88
CA PHE A 59 4.71 -4.63 12.62
C PHE A 59 5.71 -4.09 13.64
N ALA A 60 5.67 -2.77 13.91
CA ALA A 60 6.54 -2.15 14.89
C ALA A 60 6.29 -2.65 16.33
N LEU A 61 5.03 -2.75 16.75
CA LEU A 61 4.65 -3.22 18.09
C LEU A 61 5.11 -4.66 18.35
N LYS A 62 5.14 -5.50 17.31
CA LYS A 62 5.60 -6.89 17.41
C LYS A 62 7.10 -7.08 17.16
N GLY A 63 7.84 -6.00 16.86
CA GLY A 63 9.26 -6.07 16.50
C GLY A 63 9.52 -6.89 15.23
N VAL A 64 8.57 -6.91 14.30
CA VAL A 64 8.66 -7.69 13.06
C VAL A 64 9.12 -6.78 11.92
N ASP A 65 10.19 -7.17 11.24
CA ASP A 65 10.69 -6.47 10.06
C ASP A 65 9.75 -6.66 8.86
N VAL A 66 9.49 -5.57 8.14
CA VAL A 66 8.65 -5.52 6.95
C VAL A 66 9.29 -4.60 5.93
N GLU A 67 9.34 -5.04 4.68
CA GLU A 67 9.80 -4.20 3.57
C GLU A 67 8.67 -3.24 3.16
N LEU A 68 8.92 -1.93 3.28
CA LEU A 68 7.98 -0.92 2.82
C LEU A 68 8.20 -0.62 1.34
N VAL A 69 7.15 -0.78 0.54
CA VAL A 69 7.14 -0.46 -0.89
C VAL A 69 6.27 0.78 -1.10
N PHE A 70 6.92 1.92 -1.33
CA PHE A 70 6.21 3.18 -1.59
C PHE A 70 5.76 3.24 -3.05
N LEU A 71 4.45 3.27 -3.26
CA LEU A 71 3.87 3.39 -4.60
C LEU A 71 3.71 4.87 -4.98
N ALA A 72 3.93 5.20 -6.26
CA ALA A 72 3.55 6.51 -6.76
C ALA A 72 2.03 6.69 -6.66
N ASN A 73 1.54 7.86 -6.27
CA ASN A 73 0.11 8.03 -6.02
C ASN A 73 -0.76 7.84 -7.28
N HIS A 74 -0.22 8.14 -8.46
CA HIS A 74 -0.89 7.93 -9.74
C HIS A 74 -0.77 6.51 -10.28
N ASP A 75 0.03 5.63 -9.65
CA ASP A 75 0.14 4.22 -10.02
C ASP A 75 -1.17 3.50 -9.66
N GLU A 76 -1.92 3.12 -10.70
CA GLU A 76 -3.12 2.27 -10.58
C GLU A 76 -2.80 0.81 -10.89
N ASP A 77 -1.89 0.58 -11.83
CA ASP A 77 -1.58 -0.75 -12.38
C ASP A 77 -1.05 -1.70 -11.32
N THR A 78 -0.13 -1.25 -10.46
CA THR A 78 0.44 -2.10 -9.41
C THR A 78 -0.61 -2.62 -8.42
N PRO A 79 -1.37 -1.77 -7.71
CA PRO A 79 -2.37 -2.25 -6.75
C PRO A 79 -3.50 -3.02 -7.44
N ILE A 80 -3.94 -2.61 -8.63
CA ILE A 80 -4.95 -3.36 -9.40
C ILE A 80 -4.43 -4.74 -9.79
N GLY A 81 -3.17 -4.86 -10.19
CA GLY A 81 -2.54 -6.15 -10.52
C GLY A 81 -2.39 -7.08 -9.32
N LEU A 82 -2.25 -6.53 -8.11
CA LEU A 82 -2.10 -7.30 -6.87
C LEU A 82 -3.44 -7.78 -6.31
N VAL A 83 -4.43 -6.89 -6.22
CA VAL A 83 -5.69 -7.14 -5.48
C VAL A 83 -6.95 -6.74 -6.25
N GLY A 84 -6.84 -6.43 -7.54
CA GLY A 84 -7.98 -6.13 -8.43
C GLY A 84 -8.54 -4.71 -8.28
N SER A 85 -7.99 -3.87 -7.41
CA SER A 85 -8.45 -2.50 -7.22
C SER A 85 -7.31 -1.56 -6.78
N LYS A 86 -7.47 -0.26 -7.03
CA LYS A 86 -6.48 0.76 -6.63
C LYS A 86 -6.63 1.10 -5.14
N VAL A 87 -6.03 0.27 -4.29
CA VAL A 87 -6.07 0.40 -2.84
C VAL A 87 -4.69 0.23 -2.20
N VAL A 88 -4.51 0.83 -1.03
CA VAL A 88 -3.40 0.58 -0.11
C VAL A 88 -3.92 0.72 1.33
N PRO A 89 -3.34 0.03 2.32
CA PRO A 89 -2.20 -0.87 2.24
C PRO A 89 -2.51 -2.21 1.55
N ILE A 90 -1.48 -2.86 1.00
CA ILE A 90 -1.53 -4.26 0.55
C ILE A 90 -0.37 -4.99 1.20
N LEU A 91 -0.65 -6.08 1.91
CA LEU A 91 0.36 -6.99 2.45
C LEU A 91 0.64 -8.09 1.42
N GLU A 92 1.92 -8.39 1.20
CA GLU A 92 2.38 -9.57 0.48
C GLU A 92 3.39 -10.33 1.32
N THR A 93 3.15 -11.62 1.56
CA THR A 93 3.97 -12.43 2.46
C THR A 93 4.86 -13.42 1.70
N PRO A 94 5.95 -13.93 2.32
CA PRO A 94 6.79 -14.98 1.73
C PRO A 94 6.04 -16.28 1.38
N ASP A 95 5.00 -16.61 2.14
CA ASP A 95 4.13 -17.77 1.90
C ASP A 95 3.10 -17.54 0.78
N GLY A 96 3.05 -16.33 0.21
CA GLY A 96 2.24 -16.02 -0.96
C GLY A 96 0.87 -15.41 -0.67
N VAL A 97 0.58 -15.03 0.57
CA VAL A 97 -0.63 -14.27 0.89
C VAL A 97 -0.48 -12.87 0.30
N VAL A 98 -1.50 -12.44 -0.43
CA VAL A 98 -1.62 -11.05 -0.91
C VAL A 98 -2.99 -10.55 -0.49
N MET A 99 -3.04 -9.53 0.36
CA MET A 99 -4.32 -9.07 0.91
C MET A 99 -4.40 -7.54 1.09
N PRO A 100 -5.54 -6.92 0.74
CA PRO A 100 -5.85 -5.53 1.09
C PRO A 100 -6.50 -5.45 2.48
N GLU A 101 -7.16 -4.32 2.78
CA GLU A 101 -7.91 -4.05 4.02
C GLU A 101 -7.06 -3.98 5.30
N SER A 102 -6.81 -2.74 5.76
CA SER A 102 -5.86 -2.47 6.86
C SER A 102 -6.15 -3.23 8.16
N MET A 103 -7.42 -3.43 8.53
CA MET A 103 -7.75 -4.10 9.79
C MET A 103 -7.63 -5.63 9.68
N ASP A 104 -7.86 -6.18 8.49
CA ASP A 104 -7.66 -7.61 8.25
C ASP A 104 -6.18 -7.94 8.17
N ILE A 105 -5.38 -7.06 7.55
CA ILE A 105 -3.92 -7.13 7.61
C ILE A 105 -3.43 -7.04 9.06
N VAL A 106 -3.95 -6.11 9.87
CA VAL A 106 -3.54 -5.98 11.29
C VAL A 106 -3.83 -7.26 12.06
N ARG A 107 -5.03 -7.84 11.92
CA ARG A 107 -5.40 -9.11 12.55
C ARG A 107 -4.50 -10.26 12.08
N TYR A 108 -4.22 -10.34 10.78
CA TYR A 108 -3.35 -11.36 10.21
C TYR A 108 -1.91 -11.25 10.76
N VAL A 109 -1.33 -10.05 10.77
CA VAL A 109 0.02 -9.84 11.31
C VAL A 109 0.07 -10.17 12.80
N ASP A 110 -0.94 -9.76 13.57
CA ASP A 110 -0.98 -10.07 15.00
C ASP A 110 -1.13 -11.56 15.30
N ALA A 111 -1.84 -12.31 14.46
CA ALA A 111 -2.00 -13.76 14.62
C ALA A 111 -0.77 -14.57 14.16
N HIS A 112 -0.02 -14.10 13.15
CA HIS A 112 0.95 -14.93 12.44
C HIS A 112 2.42 -14.52 12.62
N TYR A 113 2.71 -13.30 13.09
CA TYR A 113 4.07 -12.78 13.20
C TYR A 113 4.38 -12.32 14.63
N GLY A 114 5.66 -12.38 15.03
CA GLY A 114 6.15 -11.78 16.27
C GLY A 114 5.59 -12.41 17.56
N GLY A 115 5.25 -13.69 17.54
CA GLY A 115 4.78 -14.43 18.71
C GLY A 115 3.26 -14.36 18.90
N ALA A 116 2.82 -14.48 20.16
CA ALA A 116 1.39 -14.48 20.51
C ALA A 116 0.71 -13.15 20.12
N PRO A 117 -0.60 -13.16 19.86
CA PRO A 117 -1.38 -11.93 19.64
C PRO A 117 -1.24 -10.95 20.81
N ILE A 118 -1.16 -9.65 20.51
CA ILE A 118 -0.99 -8.58 21.51
C ILE A 118 -2.15 -7.58 21.51
N LEU A 119 -3.00 -7.57 20.48
CA LEU A 119 -4.13 -6.66 20.40
C LEU A 119 -5.39 -7.31 20.96
N ALA A 120 -6.11 -6.57 21.80
CA ALA A 120 -7.47 -6.92 22.18
C ALA A 120 -8.45 -6.50 21.07
N GLU A 121 -9.60 -7.16 21.00
CA GLU A 121 -10.70 -6.72 20.16
C GLU A 121 -11.19 -5.33 20.60
N ALA A 122 -11.66 -4.55 19.63
CA ALA A 122 -12.18 -3.22 19.90
C ALA A 122 -13.42 -3.29 20.80
N ASP A 123 -13.45 -2.48 21.85
CA ASP A 123 -14.62 -2.37 22.73
C ASP A 123 -15.82 -1.84 21.93
N PRO A 124 -16.87 -2.65 21.72
CA PRO A 124 -18.01 -2.25 20.90
C PRO A 124 -18.82 -1.12 21.55
N THR A 125 -18.66 -0.88 22.86
CA THR A 125 -19.43 0.12 23.63
C THR A 125 -18.88 1.54 23.51
N ARG A 126 -17.69 1.72 22.93
CA ARG A 126 -17.03 3.02 22.70
C ARG A 126 -17.63 3.80 21.52
N GLU A 127 -18.95 4.02 21.57
CA GLU A 127 -19.67 4.84 20.60
C GLU A 127 -19.20 6.29 20.59
N ASP A 128 -18.67 6.78 21.72
CA ASP A 128 -18.03 8.09 21.85
C ASP A 128 -16.86 8.26 20.88
N LEU A 129 -15.99 7.25 20.76
CA LEU A 129 -14.85 7.28 19.85
C LEU A 129 -15.29 7.18 18.39
N LYS A 130 -16.24 6.29 18.10
CA LYS A 130 -16.78 6.14 16.74
C LYS A 130 -17.39 7.46 16.26
N LYS A 131 -18.17 8.11 17.12
CA LYS A 131 -18.77 9.42 16.86
C LYS A 131 -17.71 10.50 16.68
N TRP A 132 -16.72 10.58 17.57
CA TRP A 132 -15.65 11.58 17.44
C TRP A 132 -14.84 11.43 16.15
N ILE A 133 -14.49 10.19 15.77
CA ILE A 133 -13.80 9.91 14.49
C ILE A 133 -14.68 10.32 13.31
N HIS A 134 -15.97 9.99 13.34
CA HIS A 134 -16.91 10.34 12.27
C HIS A 134 -17.04 11.87 12.12
N ASP A 135 -17.32 12.57 13.22
CA ASP A 135 -17.66 13.99 13.21
C ASP A 135 -16.44 14.87 12.88
N SER A 136 -15.24 14.47 13.35
CA SER A 136 -14.00 15.20 13.03
C SER A 136 -13.48 14.93 11.61
N ALA A 137 -13.98 13.91 10.90
CA ALA A 137 -13.36 13.44 9.67
C ALA A 137 -13.41 14.48 8.54
N ASP A 138 -14.50 15.23 8.42
CA ASP A 138 -14.69 16.21 7.35
C ASP A 138 -13.74 17.41 7.48
N VAL A 139 -13.64 17.96 8.70
CA VAL A 139 -12.76 19.08 9.01
C VAL A 139 -11.29 18.67 8.92
N MET A 140 -10.95 17.48 9.44
CA MET A 140 -9.60 16.93 9.34
C MET A 140 -9.17 16.78 7.87
N ARG A 141 -10.05 16.24 7.00
CA ARG A 141 -9.76 16.11 5.56
C ARG A 141 -9.39 17.44 4.90
N ARG A 142 -10.09 18.52 5.24
CA ARG A 142 -9.80 19.88 4.73
C ARG A 142 -8.47 20.41 5.25
N LEU A 143 -8.08 20.05 6.45
CA LEU A 143 -6.79 20.43 7.01
C LEU A 143 -5.64 19.64 6.37
N TYR A 144 -5.73 18.31 6.30
CA TYR A 144 -4.57 17.50 5.92
C TYR A 144 -4.39 17.30 4.41
N HIS A 145 -5.45 17.21 3.59
CA HIS A 145 -5.29 16.86 2.16
C HIS A 145 -4.45 17.88 1.37
N PRO A 146 -4.68 19.20 1.51
CA PRO A 146 -3.81 20.19 0.87
C PRO A 146 -2.36 20.09 1.34
N ARG A 147 -2.16 19.84 2.64
CA ARG A 147 -0.82 19.70 3.25
C ARG A 147 -0.12 18.42 2.82
N PHE A 148 -0.86 17.33 2.61
CA PHE A 148 -0.32 16.10 2.05
C PHE A 148 0.22 16.32 0.64
N GLN A 149 -0.55 16.98 -0.21
CA GLN A 149 -0.13 17.28 -1.58
C GLN A 149 1.09 18.20 -1.63
N ALA A 150 1.26 19.11 -0.67
CA ALA A 150 2.44 19.98 -0.56
C ALA A 150 3.64 19.31 0.14
N GLY A 151 3.42 18.23 0.87
CA GLY A 151 4.44 17.55 1.67
C GLY A 151 5.48 16.76 0.87
N TYR A 152 6.52 16.31 1.57
CA TYR A 152 7.63 15.50 1.03
C TYR A 152 7.38 14.00 1.23
N PHE A 153 6.28 13.49 0.67
CA PHE A 153 5.97 12.07 0.69
C PHE A 153 6.47 11.35 -0.57
N ALA A 154 6.94 10.12 -0.42
CA ALA A 154 7.53 9.32 -1.51
C ALA A 154 6.56 9.13 -2.68
N GLU A 155 5.28 8.90 -2.38
CA GLU A 155 4.21 8.77 -3.38
C GLU A 155 3.99 10.01 -4.23
N PHE A 156 4.51 11.18 -3.79
CA PHE A 156 4.44 12.47 -4.46
C PHE A 156 5.79 12.95 -5.02
N ALA A 157 6.79 12.07 -5.13
CA ALA A 157 8.08 12.41 -5.74
C ALA A 157 7.93 12.93 -7.19
N GLN A 158 6.94 12.42 -7.92
CA GLN A 158 6.63 12.85 -9.28
C GLN A 158 5.53 13.92 -9.28
N SER A 159 5.67 14.93 -10.15
CA SER A 159 4.66 15.99 -10.30
C SER A 159 3.31 15.44 -10.77
N THR A 160 3.30 14.38 -11.57
CA THR A 160 2.10 13.65 -12.02
C THR A 160 1.31 13.08 -10.84
N SER A 161 1.97 12.49 -9.84
CA SER A 161 1.32 12.04 -8.60
C SER A 161 0.63 13.19 -7.85
N ARG A 162 1.29 14.35 -7.77
CA ARG A 162 0.74 15.52 -7.06
C ARG A 162 -0.49 16.07 -7.78
N ALA A 163 -0.44 16.18 -9.11
CA ALA A 163 -1.56 16.62 -9.93
C ALA A 163 -2.74 15.64 -9.86
N TYR A 164 -2.46 14.33 -9.98
CA TYR A 164 -3.45 13.27 -9.84
C TYR A 164 -4.16 13.33 -8.49
N TYR A 165 -3.39 13.45 -7.39
CA TYR A 165 -3.94 13.53 -6.05
C TYR A 165 -4.81 14.78 -5.85
N LYS A 166 -4.31 15.96 -6.25
CA LYS A 166 -5.05 17.23 -6.16
C LYS A 166 -6.39 17.11 -6.90
N ALA A 167 -6.36 16.73 -8.18
CA ALA A 167 -7.56 16.61 -9.01
C ALA A 167 -8.58 15.62 -8.44
N LYS A 168 -8.13 14.53 -7.80
CA LYS A 168 -9.02 13.56 -7.15
C LYS A 168 -9.62 14.08 -5.84
N LYS A 169 -8.82 14.76 -5.01
CA LYS A 169 -9.23 15.19 -3.67
C LYS A 169 -10.00 16.50 -3.68
N GLU A 170 -9.75 17.42 -4.60
CA GLU A 170 -10.55 18.63 -4.73
C GLU A 170 -12.01 18.32 -5.10
N LYS A 171 -12.28 17.24 -5.84
CA LYS A 171 -13.64 16.72 -6.06
C LYS A 171 -14.35 16.29 -4.77
N SER A 172 -13.59 15.91 -3.74
CA SER A 172 -14.12 15.40 -2.47
C SER A 172 -14.24 16.48 -1.39
N ILE A 173 -13.35 17.48 -1.37
CA ILE A 173 -13.28 18.44 -0.26
C ILE A 173 -13.38 19.91 -0.70
N GLY A 174 -13.46 20.18 -2.01
CA GLY A 174 -13.34 21.52 -2.57
C GLY A 174 -11.89 21.94 -2.83
N SER A 175 -11.71 23.19 -3.28
CA SER A 175 -10.39 23.76 -3.60
C SER A 175 -9.43 23.68 -2.43
N PHE A 176 -8.19 23.25 -2.72
CA PHE A 176 -7.13 23.20 -1.73
C PHE A 176 -6.73 24.59 -1.23
N GLU A 177 -6.71 25.59 -2.12
CA GLU A 177 -6.41 26.98 -1.78
C GLU A 177 -7.43 27.56 -0.80
N VAL A 178 -8.72 27.32 -1.06
CA VAL A 178 -9.81 27.71 -0.14
C VAL A 178 -9.69 26.98 1.19
N ALA A 179 -9.39 25.68 1.16
CA ALA A 179 -9.22 24.88 2.37
C ALA A 179 -8.05 25.38 3.24
N ILE A 180 -6.94 25.78 2.62
CA ILE A 180 -5.80 26.39 3.31
C ILE A 180 -6.18 27.75 3.90
N ALA A 181 -6.83 28.62 3.13
CA ALA A 181 -7.23 29.96 3.59
C ALA A 181 -8.19 29.89 4.79
N ASN A 182 -9.10 28.91 4.81
CA ASN A 182 -10.05 28.67 5.89
C ASN A 182 -9.49 27.82 7.05
N SER A 183 -8.18 27.52 7.08
CA SER A 183 -7.58 26.69 8.13
C SER A 183 -7.93 27.16 9.56
N PRO A 184 -7.93 28.47 9.91
CA PRO A 184 -8.30 28.91 11.25
C PRO A 184 -9.69 28.43 11.68
N ALA A 185 -10.71 28.61 10.83
CA ALA A 185 -12.07 28.18 11.13
C ALA A 185 -12.20 26.65 11.28
N TYR A 186 -11.46 25.88 10.47
CA TYR A 186 -11.42 24.42 10.61
C TYR A 186 -10.72 23.97 11.89
N ILE A 187 -9.68 24.66 12.33
CA ILE A 187 -9.01 24.37 13.60
C ILE A 187 -9.94 24.67 14.77
N ASP A 188 -10.63 25.82 14.75
CA ASP A 188 -11.59 26.18 15.78
C ASP A 188 -12.75 25.17 15.85
N ALA A 189 -13.28 24.74 14.70
CA ALA A 189 -14.33 23.73 14.63
C ALA A 189 -13.88 22.32 15.05
N LEU A 190 -12.58 22.01 14.96
CA LEU A 190 -12.03 20.73 15.43
C LEU A 190 -11.81 20.73 16.96
N ASN A 191 -11.50 21.90 17.53
CA ASN A 191 -11.20 22.05 18.96
C ASN A 191 -12.45 22.31 19.83
N GLY A 192 -13.55 22.75 19.23
CA GLY A 192 -14.85 22.93 19.88
C GLY A 192 -15.63 21.62 19.98
#